data_AF-A0A7L0A1Z9-F1
#
_entry.id   AF-A0A7L0A1Z9-F1
#
_cell.length_a   1.000
_cell.length_b   1.000
_cell.length_c   1.000
_cell.angle_alpha   90.00
_cell.angle_beta   90.00
_cell.angle_gamma   90.00
#
_symmetry.space_group_name_H-M   'P 1'
#
loop_
_entity.id
_entity.type
_entity.pdbx_description
1 polymer ?
#
loop_
_entity_poly.entity_id
_entity_poly.type
_entity_poly.pdbx_seq_one_letter_code
_entity_poly.pdbx_strand_id
1 'polypeptide(L)'
;TGPYWWQLQLLSTLGFPDPASAAGALQRQGGGHWGALCELQRLRLRPFRLRHFRGEEPGLDFNRADQQALVRQILATLPVASWGRALLVASLGRELGLGLVADP
;
A
#
# COMPACT_ATOMS: atom_id res chain seq x y z
N THR A 1 4.15 22.63 25.32
CA THR A 1 4.19 21.34 24.60
C THR A 1 2.80 20.74 24.67
N GLY A 2 2.12 20.61 23.54
CA GLY A 2 0.77 20.04 23.52
C GLY A 2 0.77 18.58 23.97
N PRO A 3 -0.36 18.06 24.49
CA PRO A 3 -0.50 16.63 24.71
C PRO A 3 -0.24 15.92 23.37
N TYR A 4 0.46 14.80 23.43
CA TYR A 4 0.78 13.92 22.28
C TYR A 4 1.95 14.27 21.36
N TRP A 5 2.84 15.20 21.73
CA TRP A 5 3.97 15.60 20.86
C TRP A 5 4.84 14.40 20.42
N TRP A 6 5.14 13.46 21.32
CA TRP A 6 5.95 12.27 21.01
C TRP A 6 5.21 11.33 20.06
N GLN A 7 3.90 11.13 20.29
CA GLN A 7 3.06 10.28 19.45
C GLN A 7 2.94 10.85 18.03
N LEU A 8 2.86 12.17 17.88
CA LEU A 8 2.87 12.83 16.57
C LEU A 8 4.21 12.62 15.85
N GLN A 9 5.32 12.73 16.57
CA GLN A 9 6.65 12.45 16.01
C GLN A 9 6.78 10.98 15.59
N LEU A 10 6.28 10.04 16.40
CA LEU A 10 6.25 8.62 16.07
C LEU A 10 5.39 8.31 14.84
N LEU A 11 4.20 8.90 14.73
CA LEU A 11 3.34 8.69 13.55
C LEU A 11 3.98 9.27 12.28
N SER A 12 4.71 10.39 12.40
CA SER A 12 5.47 10.97 11.30
C SER A 12 6.59 10.04 10.80
N THR A 13 7.39 9.44 11.70
CA THR A 13 8.43 8.47 11.31
C THR A 13 7.87 7.19 10.71
N LEU A 14 6.63 6.82 11.06
CA LEU A 14 5.89 5.70 10.48
C LEU A 14 5.19 6.04 9.15
N GLY A 15 5.43 7.22 8.59
CA GLY A 15 4.94 7.62 7.27
C GLY A 15 3.58 8.32 7.27
N PHE A 16 3.18 8.92 8.39
CA PHE A 16 2.02 9.79 8.53
C PHE A 16 2.45 11.20 8.97
N PRO A 17 3.07 11.99 8.09
CA PRO A 17 3.69 13.28 8.44
C PRO A 17 2.71 14.42 8.65
N ASP A 18 1.43 14.28 8.22
CA ASP A 18 0.41 15.31 8.40
C ASP A 18 -0.04 15.40 9.88
N PRO A 19 0.32 16.47 10.60
CA PRO A 19 0.03 16.60 12.02
C PRO A 19 -1.46 16.77 12.30
N ALA A 20 -2.26 17.32 11.37
CA ALA A 20 -3.68 17.53 11.58
C ALA A 20 -4.45 16.19 11.57
N SER A 21 -4.18 15.36 10.56
CA SER A 21 -4.74 14.01 10.47
C SER A 21 -4.29 13.13 11.64
N ALA A 22 -3.00 13.16 11.98
CA ALA A 22 -2.45 12.39 13.09
C ALA A 22 -3.00 12.82 14.46
N ALA A 23 -3.11 14.13 14.73
CA ALA A 23 -3.69 14.65 15.96
C ALA A 23 -5.18 14.28 16.09
N GLY A 24 -5.95 14.39 15.00
CA GLY A 24 -7.35 13.97 14.98
C GLY A 24 -7.53 12.49 15.29
N ALA A 25 -6.68 11.62 14.72
CA ALA A 25 -6.69 10.19 15.00
C ALA A 25 -6.30 9.90 16.47
N LEU A 26 -5.26 10.55 16.99
CA LEU A 26 -4.88 10.43 18.40
C LEU A 26 -5.99 10.85 19.35
N GLN A 27 -6.70 11.94 19.04
CA GLN A 27 -7.82 12.39 19.85
C GLN A 27 -8.98 11.37 19.85
N ARG A 28 -9.35 10.82 18.68
CA ARG A 28 -10.40 9.77 18.59
C ARG A 28 -10.04 8.49 19.33
N GLN A 29 -8.74 8.22 19.46
CA GLN A 29 -8.21 7.01 20.08
C GLN A 29 -7.75 7.23 21.53
N GLY A 30 -8.15 8.34 22.16
CA GLY A 30 -7.82 8.64 23.56
C GLY A 30 -6.31 8.76 23.85
N GLY A 31 -5.51 9.18 22.86
CA GLY A 31 -4.06 9.26 22.95
C GLY A 31 -3.31 7.95 22.65
N GLY A 32 -4.02 6.88 22.32
CA GLY A 32 -3.44 5.58 21.94
C GLY A 32 -2.78 5.61 20.57
N HIS A 33 -1.44 5.60 20.53
CA HIS A 33 -0.68 5.65 19.28
C HIS A 33 -0.94 4.45 18.35
N TRP A 34 -1.11 3.23 18.91
CA TRP A 34 -1.46 2.05 18.12
C TRP A 34 -2.84 2.16 17.47
N GLY A 35 -3.85 2.61 18.22
CA GLY A 35 -5.18 2.84 17.68
C GLY A 35 -5.17 3.88 16.56
N ALA A 36 -4.45 4.98 16.77
CA ALA A 36 -4.30 6.05 15.78
C ALA A 36 -3.60 5.54 14.52
N LEU A 37 -2.51 4.78 14.67
CA LEU A 37 -1.79 4.17 13.55
C LEU A 37 -2.69 3.23 12.74
N CYS A 38 -3.40 2.32 13.41
CA CYS A 38 -4.30 1.38 12.74
C CYS A 38 -5.46 2.10 12.03
N GLU A 39 -5.97 3.19 12.58
CA GLU A 39 -6.99 4.02 11.92
C GLU A 39 -6.44 4.68 10.65
N LEU A 40 -5.29 5.36 10.75
CA LEU A 40 -4.64 6.03 9.62
C LEU A 40 -4.26 5.04 8.51
N GLN A 41 -3.72 3.88 8.87
CA GLN A 41 -3.41 2.81 7.93
C GLN A 41 -4.68 2.26 7.26
N ARG A 42 -5.77 2.06 8.00
CA ARG A 42 -7.07 1.62 7.43
C ARG A 42 -7.59 2.61 6.39
N LEU A 43 -7.54 3.91 6.68
CA LEU A 43 -7.96 4.94 5.74
C LEU A 43 -7.10 4.93 4.47
N ARG A 44 -5.77 4.82 4.62
CA ARG A 44 -4.83 4.75 3.49
C ARG A 44 -5.04 3.51 2.62
N LEU A 45 -5.43 2.38 3.22
CA LEU A 45 -5.69 1.12 2.52
C LEU A 45 -7.10 1.02 1.94
N ARG A 46 -8.04 1.87 2.37
CA ARG A 46 -9.45 1.80 1.94
C ARG A 46 -9.64 1.88 0.42
N PRO A 47 -8.97 2.78 -0.32
CA PRO A 47 -9.12 2.85 -1.78
C PRO A 47 -8.66 1.57 -2.49
N PHE A 48 -7.54 0.99 -2.05
CA PHE A 48 -7.04 -0.28 -2.58
C PHE A 48 -8.02 -1.41 -2.34
N ARG A 49 -8.51 -1.53 -1.09
CA ARG A 49 -9.50 -2.55 -0.73
C ARG A 49 -10.79 -2.43 -1.56
N LEU A 50 -11.28 -1.21 -1.77
CA LEU A 50 -12.48 -0.98 -2.57
C LEU A 50 -12.27 -1.36 -4.04
N ARG A 51 -11.13 -1.01 -4.65
CA ARG A 51 -10.81 -1.41 -6.02
C ARG A 51 -10.74 -2.93 -6.17
N HIS A 52 -10.05 -3.59 -5.26
CA HIS A 52 -9.97 -5.05 -5.22
C HIS A 52 -11.36 -5.71 -5.12
N PHE A 53 -12.23 -5.26 -4.21
CA PHE A 53 -13.59 -5.81 -4.09
C PHE A 53 -14.48 -5.54 -5.30
N ARG A 54 -14.22 -4.48 -6.07
CA ARG A 54 -14.99 -4.13 -7.27
C ARG A 54 -14.44 -4.78 -8.54
N GLY A 55 -13.32 -5.50 -8.47
CA GLY A 55 -12.62 -5.99 -9.65
C GLY A 55 -12.02 -4.85 -10.50
N GLU A 56 -11.84 -3.66 -9.92
CA GLU A 56 -11.26 -2.48 -10.57
C GLU A 56 -9.73 -2.40 -10.36
N GLU A 57 -9.07 -3.53 -10.10
CA GLU A 57 -7.62 -3.53 -10.04
C GLU A 57 -7.07 -3.26 -11.45
N PRO A 58 -6.07 -2.37 -11.60
CA PRO A 58 -5.47 -2.14 -12.90
C PRO A 58 -4.86 -3.44 -13.42
N GLY A 59 -4.81 -3.60 -14.75
CA GLY A 59 -4.09 -4.71 -15.34
C GLY A 59 -2.61 -4.76 -14.93
N LEU A 60 -1.97 -5.90 -15.15
CA LEU A 60 -0.51 -6.03 -15.02
C LEU A 60 0.15 -5.38 -16.24
N ASP A 61 0.80 -4.25 -16.01
CA ASP A 61 1.65 -3.59 -17.01
C ASP A 61 3.10 -4.06 -16.86
N PHE A 62 3.52 -4.99 -17.71
CA PHE A 62 4.89 -5.51 -17.74
C PHE A 62 5.91 -4.50 -18.26
N ASN A 63 5.45 -3.40 -18.86
CA ASN A 63 6.31 -2.29 -19.29
C ASN A 63 6.47 -1.22 -18.21
N ARG A 64 5.77 -1.32 -17.08
CA ARG A 64 5.84 -0.35 -15.98
C ARG A 64 7.28 -0.08 -15.55
N ALA A 65 7.64 1.21 -15.47
CA ALA A 65 8.98 1.66 -15.08
C ALA A 65 9.36 1.22 -13.66
N ASP A 66 8.41 1.32 -12.72
CA ASP A 66 8.58 0.81 -11.36
C ASP A 66 8.30 -0.70 -11.29
N GLN A 67 9.34 -1.50 -11.49
CA GLN A 67 9.29 -2.96 -11.41
C GLN A 67 8.86 -3.44 -10.01
N GLN A 68 9.19 -2.72 -8.95
CA GLN A 68 8.82 -3.12 -7.59
C GLN A 68 7.32 -2.98 -7.36
N ALA A 69 6.70 -1.96 -7.96
CA ALA A 69 5.24 -1.82 -7.94
C ALA A 69 4.56 -2.97 -8.70
N LEU A 70 5.08 -3.36 -9.86
CA LEU A 70 4.58 -4.53 -10.61
C LEU A 70 4.70 -5.83 -9.80
N VAL A 71 5.86 -6.08 -9.16
CA VAL A 71 6.07 -7.27 -8.32
C VAL A 71 5.09 -7.34 -7.15
N ARG A 72 4.83 -6.22 -6.47
CA ARG A 72 3.83 -6.16 -5.40
C ARG A 72 2.42 -6.44 -5.90
N GLN A 73 2.09 -5.94 -7.09
CA GLN A 73 0.79 -6.21 -7.71
C GLN A 73 0.65 -7.69 -8.08
N ILE A 74 1.67 -8.29 -8.70
CA ILE A 74 1.72 -9.72 -9.02
C ILE A 74 1.52 -10.57 -7.75
N LEU A 75 2.18 -10.23 -6.63
CA LEU A 75 1.99 -10.92 -5.35
C LEU A 75 0.58 -10.77 -4.77
N ALA A 76 -0.11 -9.68 -5.10
CA ALA A 76 -1.45 -9.41 -4.60
C ALA A 76 -2.55 -10.04 -5.46
N THR A 77 -2.31 -10.22 -6.77
CA THR A 77 -3.34 -10.68 -7.72
C THR A 77 -3.13 -12.10 -8.22
N LEU A 78 -1.89 -12.61 -8.28
CA LEU A 78 -1.57 -13.95 -8.76
C LEU A 78 -1.18 -14.90 -7.62
N PRO A 79 -1.44 -16.21 -7.75
CA PRO A 79 -1.08 -17.22 -6.75
C PRO A 79 0.42 -17.58 -6.79
N VAL A 80 1.30 -16.58 -6.72
CA VAL A 80 2.75 -16.75 -6.68
C VAL A 80 3.26 -16.83 -5.24
N ALA A 81 3.96 -17.92 -4.91
CA ALA A 81 4.32 -18.23 -3.52
C ALA A 81 5.51 -17.43 -2.94
N SER A 82 6.16 -16.55 -3.71
CA SER A 82 7.30 -15.79 -3.21
C SER A 82 7.64 -14.57 -4.06
N TRP A 83 8.36 -13.63 -3.46
CA TRP A 83 8.89 -12.45 -4.13
C TRP A 83 9.76 -12.79 -5.34
N GLY A 84 10.65 -13.79 -5.21
CA GLY A 84 11.51 -14.22 -6.33
C GLY A 84 10.71 -14.74 -7.52
N ARG A 85 9.60 -15.47 -7.27
CA ARG A 85 8.70 -15.93 -8.33
C ARG A 85 7.95 -14.77 -8.97
N ALA A 86 7.48 -13.81 -8.18
CA ALA A 86 6.82 -12.61 -8.70
C ALA A 86 7.77 -11.75 -9.56
N LEU A 87 9.03 -11.62 -9.13
CA LEU A 87 10.08 -10.95 -9.89
C LEU A 87 10.35 -11.65 -11.22
N LEU A 88 10.43 -12.98 -11.20
CA LEU A 88 10.65 -13.79 -12.40
C LEU A 88 9.49 -13.64 -13.40
N VAL A 89 8.23 -13.63 -12.91
CA VAL A 89 7.05 -13.33 -13.74
C VAL A 89 7.15 -11.94 -14.36
N ALA A 90 7.51 -10.91 -13.58
CA ALA A 90 7.67 -9.54 -14.09
C ALA A 90 8.75 -9.45 -15.18
N SER A 91 9.91 -10.06 -14.96
CA SER A 91 11.01 -10.07 -15.93
C SER A 91 10.65 -10.81 -17.21
N LEU A 92 10.11 -12.03 -17.10
CA LEU A 92 9.70 -12.83 -18.25
C LEU A 92 8.60 -12.13 -19.05
N GLY A 93 7.60 -11.53 -18.40
CA GLY A 93 6.55 -10.83 -19.11
C GLY A 93 7.06 -9.62 -19.90
N ARG A 94 8.11 -8.94 -19.40
CA ARG A 94 8.80 -7.88 -20.14
C ARG A 94 9.61 -8.44 -21.32
N GLU A 95 10.39 -9.49 -21.10
CA GLU A 95 11.19 -10.14 -22.16
C GLU A 95 10.32 -10.70 -23.29
N LEU A 96 9.16 -11.24 -22.95
CA LEU A 96 8.16 -11.75 -23.91
C LEU A 96 7.29 -10.65 -24.52
N GLY A 97 7.42 -9.40 -24.08
CA GLY A 97 6.68 -8.26 -24.64
C GLY A 97 5.17 -8.29 -24.35
N LEU A 98 4.75 -8.83 -23.20
CA LEU A 98 3.31 -8.99 -22.87
C LEU A 98 2.55 -7.66 -22.72
N GLY A 99 3.24 -6.54 -22.45
CA GLY A 99 2.60 -5.24 -22.33
C GLY A 99 1.60 -5.16 -21.18
N LEU A 100 0.40 -4.65 -21.44
CA LEU A 100 -0.69 -4.53 -20.46
C LEU A 100 -1.62 -5.76 -20.55
N VAL A 101 -1.75 -6.49 -19.45
CA VAL A 101 -2.68 -7.63 -19.30
C VAL A 101 -3.82 -7.23 -18.37
N ALA A 102 -5.04 -7.15 -18.90
CA ALA A 102 -6.20 -6.60 -18.18
C ALA A 102 -6.73 -7.50 -17.06
N ASP A 103 -6.70 -8.83 -17.24
CA ASP A 103 -7.18 -9.83 -16.28
C ASP A 103 -6.12 -10.92 -16.06
N PRO A 104 -5.32 -10.83 -14.98
CA PRO A 104 -4.33 -11.84 -14.61
C PRO A 104 -4.86 -12.95 -13.72
#